data_AF-A0A760NJL0-F1
#
_entry.id   AF-A0A760NJL0-F1
#
_cell.length_a   1.000
_cell.length_b   1.000
_cell.length_c   1.000
_cell.angle_alpha   90.00
_cell.angle_beta   90.00
_cell.angle_gamma   90.00
#
_symmetry.space_group_name_H-M   'P 1'
#
loop_
_entity.id
_entity.type
_entity.pdbx_description
1 polymer ?
#
loop_
_entity_poly.entity_id
_entity_poly.type
_entity_poly.pdbx_seq_one_letter_code
_entity_poly.pdbx_strand_id
1 'polypeptide(L)'
;MKVLVNHEQAYNVIINAINDAKKLTDYKTNNQWVSIQNVILGTHLTYRYILITGLLAKATDPRVNPLALQANAPVDGAYDARSLCHSVIVGKVEGPFLEGKLGASNEPFLNKPARYMLHSSDNPVRRGNDKVLQQLSIDILHAATTQTLAYEMLVIALYFTLQRTNRVITPNSINFDFHKIIYNIISHPCDGETCAIAAAISLHLLGEQRGWIIKAHPVNQAGSSSKEILDIDVYHDDIVFLSIEVKDKPFNYQDVNHAVSKASASGISKVIFLKGPRATNLDIDESIAIENAATKGVSLSFSDIMTFTTTCYALSPLLSNDRIIDFINNTLKDIRAKDSTIEYIQSIFKN
;
A
#
# COMPACT_ATOMS: atom_id res chain seq x y z
N MET A 1 -8.24 17.82 28.90
CA MET A 1 -7.39 18.86 28.28
C MET A 1 -6.78 18.32 26.98
N LYS A 2 -6.90 19.06 25.87
CA LYS A 2 -6.27 18.71 24.58
C LYS A 2 -4.75 18.94 24.64
N VAL A 3 -3.98 17.99 24.12
CA VAL A 3 -2.53 18.07 24.04
C VAL A 3 -2.11 18.31 22.59
N LEU A 4 -1.24 19.30 22.40
CA LEU A 4 -0.58 19.55 21.12
C LEU A 4 0.80 18.88 21.16
N VAL A 5 0.94 17.75 20.48
CA VAL A 5 2.21 17.02 20.40
C VAL A 5 3.16 17.77 19.46
N ASN A 6 4.38 18.07 19.92
CA ASN A 6 5.40 18.70 19.09
C ASN A 6 5.95 17.69 18.07
N HIS A 7 5.68 17.90 16.78
CA HIS A 7 6.09 16.99 15.71
C HIS A 7 7.62 16.91 15.50
N GLU A 8 8.35 17.98 15.75
CA GLU A 8 9.81 17.99 15.66
C GLU A 8 10.43 17.18 16.81
N GLN A 9 9.91 17.37 18.02
CA GLN A 9 10.31 16.57 19.17
C GLN A 9 9.97 15.09 18.95
N ALA A 10 8.77 14.79 18.46
CA ALA A 10 8.35 13.42 18.15
C ALA A 10 9.25 12.79 17.07
N TYR A 11 9.65 13.54 16.05
CA TYR A 11 10.63 13.08 15.06
C TYR A 11 11.96 12.70 15.72
N ASN A 12 12.51 13.54 16.61
CA ASN A 12 13.74 13.21 17.32
C ASN A 12 13.58 11.98 18.23
N VAL A 13 12.45 11.86 18.93
CA VAL A 13 12.14 10.71 19.80
C VAL A 13 12.11 9.40 19.00
N ILE A 14 11.43 9.36 17.86
CA ILE A 14 11.35 8.13 17.06
C ILE A 14 12.69 7.78 16.40
N ILE A 15 13.50 8.75 15.97
CA ILE A 15 14.84 8.48 15.45
C ILE A 15 15.74 7.86 16.53
N ASN A 16 15.69 8.38 17.75
CA ASN A 16 16.41 7.80 18.88
C ASN A 16 15.91 6.38 19.17
N ALA A 17 14.59 6.17 19.19
CA ALA A 17 14.02 4.86 19.44
C ALA A 17 14.39 3.83 18.35
N ILE A 18 14.49 4.24 17.08
CA ILE A 18 15.00 3.38 15.99
C ILE A 18 16.47 3.01 16.22
N ASN A 19 17.30 3.98 16.62
CA ASN A 19 18.71 3.73 16.88
C ASN A 19 18.91 2.77 18.07
N ASP A 20 18.08 2.89 19.10
CA ASP A 20 18.08 1.99 20.24
C ASP A 20 17.55 0.60 19.86
N ALA A 21 16.51 0.53 19.03
CA ALA A 21 15.98 -0.71 18.48
C ALA A 21 17.04 -1.48 17.68
N LYS A 22 17.89 -0.80 16.91
CA LYS A 22 19.01 -1.42 16.18
C LYS A 22 20.11 -1.99 17.09
N LYS A 23 20.22 -1.51 18.33
CA LYS A 23 21.22 -1.96 19.30
C LYS A 23 20.71 -3.07 20.22
N LEU A 24 19.42 -3.39 20.18
CA LEU A 24 18.84 -4.48 20.96
C LEU A 24 19.34 -5.83 20.44
N THR A 25 20.26 -6.43 21.19
CA THR A 25 20.82 -7.77 20.91
C THR A 25 20.18 -8.87 21.73
N ASP A 26 19.57 -8.52 22.87
CA ASP A 26 18.95 -9.48 23.77
C ASP A 26 17.66 -8.87 24.32
N TYR A 27 16.54 -9.54 24.06
CA TYR A 27 15.24 -9.08 24.53
C TYR A 27 14.70 -10.09 25.55
N LYS A 28 14.60 -9.68 26.81
CA LYS A 28 13.94 -10.47 27.85
C LYS A 28 12.46 -10.66 27.49
N THR A 29 12.07 -11.88 27.15
CA THR A 29 10.68 -12.24 26.88
C THR A 29 9.81 -12.01 28.11
N ASN A 30 9.17 -10.85 28.19
CA ASN A 30 8.02 -10.62 29.06
C ASN A 30 6.72 -10.65 28.23
N ASN A 31 5.58 -10.86 28.88
CA ASN A 31 4.28 -11.01 28.21
C ASN A 31 3.88 -9.76 27.39
N GLN A 32 4.34 -8.58 27.80
CA GLN A 32 4.05 -7.32 27.12
C GLN A 32 4.75 -7.25 25.76
N TRP A 33 5.98 -7.77 25.66
CA TRP A 33 6.76 -7.76 24.43
C TRP A 33 6.23 -8.77 23.42
N VAL A 34 5.73 -9.93 23.90
CA VAL A 34 5.00 -10.89 23.05
C VAL A 34 3.75 -10.24 22.45
N SER A 35 3.03 -9.43 23.23
CA SER A 35 1.86 -8.71 22.73
C SER A 35 2.23 -7.68 21.66
N ILE A 36 3.30 -6.91 21.88
CA ILE A 36 3.84 -5.96 20.89
C ILE A 36 4.27 -6.70 19.62
N GLN A 37 5.00 -7.82 19.75
CA GLN A 37 5.40 -8.66 18.63
C GLN A 37 4.19 -9.11 17.81
N ASN A 38 3.14 -9.61 18.46
CA ASN A 38 1.94 -10.09 17.79
C ASN A 38 1.23 -8.99 17.00
N VAL A 39 1.18 -7.77 17.52
CA VAL A 39 0.59 -6.63 16.79
C VAL A 39 1.46 -6.19 15.61
N ILE A 40 2.78 -6.08 15.81
CA ILE A 40 3.71 -5.58 14.79
C ILE A 40 3.94 -6.59 13.67
N LEU A 41 4.13 -7.87 13.99
CA LEU A 41 4.31 -8.93 13.01
C LEU A 41 2.98 -9.47 12.47
N GLY A 42 1.86 -9.13 13.11
CA GLY A 42 0.52 -9.48 12.67
C GLY A 42 0.10 -8.88 11.32
N THR A 43 -1.01 -9.38 10.79
CA THR A 43 -1.49 -9.05 9.45
C THR A 43 -2.17 -7.69 9.33
N HIS A 44 -2.66 -7.11 10.44
CA HIS A 44 -3.52 -5.93 10.39
C HIS A 44 -2.74 -4.60 10.43
N LEU A 45 -2.50 -4.02 9.25
CA LEU A 45 -1.71 -2.79 9.04
C LEU A 45 -2.13 -1.64 9.96
N THR A 46 -3.42 -1.35 10.08
CA THR A 46 -3.91 -0.19 10.85
C THR A 46 -3.46 -0.22 12.31
N TYR A 47 -3.38 -1.41 12.92
CA TYR A 47 -3.00 -1.52 14.34
C TYR A 47 -1.50 -1.33 14.56
N ARG A 48 -0.65 -1.63 13.56
CA ARG A 48 0.77 -1.27 13.59
C ARG A 48 0.95 0.24 13.72
N TYR A 49 0.24 1.00 12.87
CA TYR A 49 0.32 2.46 12.89
C TYR A 49 -0.31 3.07 14.15
N ILE A 50 -1.48 2.59 14.59
CA ILE A 50 -2.09 3.06 15.84
C ILE A 50 -1.13 2.83 17.02
N LEU A 51 -0.53 1.64 17.11
CA LEU A 51 0.38 1.29 18.19
C LEU A 51 1.62 2.19 18.21
N ILE A 52 2.34 2.30 17.09
CA ILE A 52 3.55 3.14 17.01
C ILE A 52 3.22 4.61 17.27
N THR A 53 2.11 5.11 16.73
CA THR A 53 1.70 6.52 16.90
C THR A 53 1.36 6.82 18.36
N GLY A 54 0.57 5.97 19.02
CA GLY A 54 0.19 6.16 20.42
C GLY A 54 1.38 6.10 21.37
N LEU A 55 2.27 5.13 21.18
CA LEU A 55 3.52 5.02 21.95
C LEU A 55 4.43 6.24 21.73
N LEU A 56 4.58 6.68 20.47
CA LEU A 56 5.36 7.88 20.14
C LEU A 56 4.79 9.13 20.81
N ALA A 57 3.47 9.32 20.74
CA ALA A 57 2.83 10.49 21.32
C ALA A 57 3.06 10.57 22.83
N LYS A 58 2.88 9.44 23.54
CA LYS A 58 3.13 9.35 24.99
C LYS A 58 4.60 9.48 25.36
N ALA A 59 5.50 8.92 24.56
CA ALA A 59 6.95 9.08 24.72
C ALA A 59 7.43 10.52 24.46
N THR A 60 6.66 11.30 23.68
CA THR A 60 6.95 12.71 23.39
C THR A 60 6.39 13.64 24.46
N ASP A 61 5.15 13.41 24.89
CA ASP A 61 4.48 14.24 25.91
C ASP A 61 3.75 13.36 26.94
N PRO A 62 4.15 13.39 28.23
CA PRO A 62 3.58 12.54 29.27
C PRO A 62 2.09 12.81 29.53
N ARG A 63 1.54 13.95 29.09
CA ARG A 63 0.12 14.30 29.27
C ARG A 63 -0.78 13.58 28.27
N VAL A 64 -0.23 13.03 27.20
CA VAL A 64 -1.00 12.34 26.17
C VAL A 64 -1.69 11.10 26.75
N ASN A 65 -2.92 10.87 26.28
CA ASN A 65 -3.56 9.58 26.36
C ASN A 65 -3.31 8.82 25.06
N PRO A 66 -2.51 7.74 25.07
CA PRO A 66 -2.10 7.04 23.86
C PRO A 66 -3.26 6.33 23.13
N LEU A 67 -4.42 6.14 23.78
CA LEU A 67 -5.63 5.59 23.17
C LEU A 67 -6.44 6.64 22.38
N ALA A 68 -6.13 7.93 22.50
CA ALA A 68 -6.78 8.95 21.70
C ALA A 68 -6.33 8.86 20.23
N LEU A 69 -7.30 8.87 19.32
CA LEU A 69 -7.07 8.90 17.88
C LEU A 69 -7.38 10.29 17.29
N GLN A 70 -8.24 11.07 17.95
CA GLN A 70 -8.64 12.42 17.55
C GLN A 70 -8.51 13.43 18.68
N ALA A 71 -8.23 14.68 18.32
CA ALA A 71 -7.95 15.75 19.27
C ALA A 71 -9.14 16.18 20.14
N ASN A 72 -10.36 15.82 19.73
CA ASN A 72 -11.62 16.07 20.42
C ASN A 72 -12.16 14.83 21.15
N ALA A 73 -11.36 13.77 21.28
CA ALA A 73 -11.76 12.59 22.04
C ALA A 73 -12.15 12.97 23.48
N PRO A 74 -13.20 12.35 24.05
CA PRO A 74 -13.73 12.69 25.37
C PRO A 74 -12.88 12.12 26.51
N VAL A 75 -11.55 12.33 26.46
CA VAL A 75 -10.59 11.90 27.47
C VAL A 75 -9.56 13.00 27.73
N ASP A 76 -9.04 13.04 28.94
CA ASP A 76 -7.86 13.85 29.22
C ASP A 76 -6.65 13.33 28.45
N GLY A 77 -5.84 14.25 27.93
CA GLY A 77 -4.69 13.89 27.11
C GLY A 77 -5.01 13.62 25.64
N ALA A 78 -6.22 13.92 25.16
CA ALA A 78 -6.59 13.77 23.75
C ALA A 78 -5.66 14.59 22.83
N TYR A 79 -5.26 13.99 21.71
CA TYR A 79 -4.35 14.58 20.72
C TYR A 79 -4.74 14.14 19.30
N ASP A 80 -4.17 14.77 18.28
CA ASP A 80 -4.39 14.40 16.89
C ASP A 80 -3.40 13.32 16.44
N ALA A 81 -3.78 12.05 16.59
CA ALA A 81 -2.94 10.92 16.20
C ALA A 81 -2.72 10.87 14.68
N ARG A 82 -3.74 11.23 13.89
CA ARG A 82 -3.62 11.25 12.43
C ARG A 82 -2.57 12.27 11.97
N SER A 83 -2.63 13.48 12.52
CA SER A 83 -1.68 14.55 12.18
C SER A 83 -0.24 14.17 12.54
N LEU A 84 -0.04 13.60 13.74
CA LEU A 84 1.27 13.10 14.16
C LEU A 84 1.78 11.99 13.24
N CYS A 85 0.95 10.99 12.95
CA CYS A 85 1.30 9.86 12.10
C CYS A 85 1.69 10.32 10.70
N HIS A 86 0.88 11.18 10.06
CA HIS A 86 1.13 11.65 8.71
C HIS A 86 2.39 12.55 8.64
N SER A 87 2.53 13.47 9.59
CA SER A 87 3.63 14.45 9.57
C SER A 87 4.99 13.85 9.93
N VAL A 88 5.02 12.83 10.80
CA VAL A 88 6.26 12.26 11.34
C VAL A 88 6.50 10.87 10.77
N ILE A 89 5.59 9.91 11.04
CA ILE A 89 5.82 8.50 10.68
C ILE A 89 5.81 8.34 9.16
N VAL A 90 4.72 8.69 8.50
CA VAL A 90 4.59 8.56 7.04
C VAL A 90 5.50 9.56 6.32
N GLY A 91 5.47 10.83 6.72
CA GLY A 91 6.14 11.91 6.01
C GLY A 91 7.66 11.95 6.15
N LYS A 92 8.24 11.36 7.19
CA LYS A 92 9.69 11.50 7.48
C LYS A 92 10.42 10.22 7.87
N VAL A 93 9.71 9.21 8.39
CA VAL A 93 10.36 8.05 9.03
C VAL A 93 10.24 6.78 8.20
N GLU A 94 9.04 6.46 7.71
CA GLU A 94 8.72 5.14 7.17
C GLU A 94 9.55 4.77 5.95
N GLY A 95 9.70 5.67 4.99
CA GLY A 95 10.56 5.44 3.82
C GLY A 95 12.05 5.39 4.21
N PRO A 96 12.62 6.50 4.71
CA PRO A 96 14.07 6.61 4.88
C PRO A 96 14.68 5.72 5.96
N PHE A 97 13.94 5.36 7.01
CA PHE A 97 14.49 4.65 8.17
C PHE A 97 13.90 3.25 8.38
N LEU A 98 12.70 2.99 7.86
CA LEU A 98 12.00 1.73 8.04
C LEU A 98 11.75 0.98 6.73
N GLU A 99 12.08 1.54 5.56
CA GLU A 99 11.93 0.88 4.25
C GLU A 99 10.52 0.31 4.02
N GLY A 100 9.50 1.02 4.50
CA GLY A 100 8.10 0.62 4.42
C GLY A 100 7.70 -0.55 5.33
N LYS A 101 8.56 -1.01 6.24
CA LYS A 101 8.30 -2.18 7.10
C LYS A 101 7.04 -2.08 7.95
N LEU A 102 6.53 -0.88 8.25
CA LEU A 102 5.24 -0.70 8.93
C LEU A 102 4.02 -1.04 8.05
N GLY A 103 4.16 -1.00 6.73
CA GLY A 103 3.10 -1.33 5.78
C GLY A 103 3.06 -0.43 4.53
N ALA A 104 3.87 0.62 4.48
CA ALA A 104 3.97 1.60 3.40
C ALA A 104 2.64 2.30 3.06
N SER A 105 1.76 2.49 4.05
CA SER A 105 0.47 3.16 3.88
C SER A 105 0.62 4.68 3.94
N ASN A 106 0.14 5.36 2.90
CA ASN A 106 0.10 6.83 2.85
C ASN A 106 -0.92 7.44 3.84
N GLU A 107 -1.99 6.70 4.15
CA GLU A 107 -3.11 7.19 4.96
C GLU A 107 -3.59 6.13 5.98
N PRO A 108 -2.77 5.76 6.98
CA PRO A 108 -3.08 4.66 7.88
C PRO A 108 -4.36 4.89 8.70
N PHE A 109 -4.67 6.16 9.00
CA PHE A 109 -5.81 6.58 9.80
C PHE A 109 -7.11 6.75 8.99
N LEU A 110 -7.08 6.53 7.67
CA LEU A 110 -8.29 6.45 6.86
C LEU A 110 -9.00 5.09 6.97
N ASN A 111 -8.47 4.09 7.65
CA ASN A 111 -9.21 2.83 7.84
C ASN A 111 -10.26 2.95 8.94
N LYS A 112 -11.40 2.26 8.77
CA LYS A 112 -12.57 2.36 9.69
C LYS A 112 -12.20 2.35 11.18
N PRO A 113 -11.41 1.40 11.73
CA PRO A 113 -11.13 1.38 13.17
C PRO A 113 -10.28 2.57 13.66
N ALA A 114 -9.55 3.26 12.78
CA ALA A 114 -8.72 4.42 13.10
C ALA A 114 -9.46 5.77 12.95
N ARG A 115 -10.68 5.78 12.39
CA ARG A 115 -11.50 7.00 12.21
C ARG A 115 -12.33 7.37 13.43
N TYR A 116 -12.33 6.54 14.48
CA TYR A 116 -13.04 6.80 15.72
C TYR A 116 -12.22 7.75 16.61
N MET A 117 -12.87 8.35 17.61
CA MET A 117 -12.21 9.29 18.52
C MET A 117 -11.21 8.58 19.46
N LEU A 118 -11.54 7.37 19.90
CA LEU A 118 -10.74 6.55 20.79
C LEU A 118 -10.46 5.20 20.14
N HIS A 119 -9.31 4.63 20.43
CA HIS A 119 -9.01 3.25 20.13
C HIS A 119 -9.63 2.36 21.21
N SER A 120 -10.77 1.74 20.89
CA SER A 120 -11.52 0.91 21.83
C SER A 120 -11.99 -0.40 21.20
N SER A 121 -12.44 -1.31 22.05
CA SER A 121 -13.03 -2.59 21.64
C SER A 121 -14.38 -2.41 20.92
N ASP A 122 -14.98 -1.23 20.93
CA ASP A 122 -16.22 -0.94 20.19
C ASP A 122 -15.94 -0.55 18.72
N ASN A 123 -14.69 -0.22 18.38
CA ASN A 123 -14.34 0.14 17.02
C ASN A 123 -14.57 -1.08 16.09
N PRO A 124 -15.19 -0.89 14.92
CA PRO A 124 -15.58 -1.96 14.02
C PRO A 124 -14.34 -2.66 13.46
N VAL A 125 -14.30 -3.97 13.64
CA VAL A 125 -13.25 -4.85 13.15
C VAL A 125 -13.84 -6.22 12.83
N ARG A 126 -13.23 -6.95 11.89
CA ARG A 126 -13.62 -8.33 11.60
C ARG A 126 -13.40 -9.21 12.83
N ARG A 127 -14.23 -10.24 13.00
CA ARG A 127 -14.05 -11.24 14.06
C ARG A 127 -12.76 -12.04 13.85
N GLY A 128 -12.32 -12.78 14.86
CA GLY A 128 -11.13 -13.63 14.79
C GLY A 128 -9.85 -12.83 15.02
N ASN A 129 -8.82 -13.07 14.21
CA ASN A 129 -7.48 -12.54 14.45
C ASN A 129 -7.44 -11.00 14.53
N ASP A 130 -8.17 -10.29 13.67
CA ASP A 130 -8.19 -8.83 13.69
C ASP A 130 -8.73 -8.26 15.01
N LYS A 131 -9.70 -8.96 15.64
CA LYS A 131 -10.23 -8.60 16.96
C LYS A 131 -9.22 -8.84 18.07
N VAL A 132 -8.44 -9.92 17.98
CA VAL A 132 -7.34 -10.20 18.92
C VAL A 132 -6.27 -9.12 18.82
N LEU A 133 -5.86 -8.76 17.59
CA LEU A 133 -4.87 -7.70 17.36
C LEU A 133 -5.36 -6.33 17.85
N GLN A 134 -6.65 -6.03 17.66
CA GLN A 134 -7.27 -4.84 18.24
C GLN A 134 -7.11 -4.82 19.76
N GLN A 135 -7.52 -5.88 20.45
CA GLN A 135 -7.47 -5.94 21.90
C GLN A 135 -6.04 -5.83 22.43
N LEU A 136 -5.10 -6.58 21.85
CA LEU A 136 -3.68 -6.48 22.22
C LEU A 136 -3.17 -5.05 22.07
N SER A 137 -3.47 -4.38 20.96
CA SER A 137 -3.02 -2.99 20.75
C SER A 137 -3.62 -2.01 21.76
N ILE A 138 -4.86 -2.22 22.22
CA ILE A 138 -5.48 -1.43 23.30
C ILE A 138 -4.75 -1.68 24.62
N ASP A 139 -4.55 -2.94 24.99
CA ASP A 139 -3.94 -3.32 26.26
C ASP A 139 -2.50 -2.79 26.37
N ILE A 140 -1.75 -2.84 25.27
CA ILE A 140 -0.39 -2.28 25.18
C ILE A 140 -0.41 -0.77 25.38
N LEU A 141 -1.28 -0.03 24.68
CA LEU A 141 -1.35 1.43 24.83
C LEU A 141 -1.85 1.84 26.21
N HIS A 142 -2.77 1.09 26.80
CA HIS A 142 -3.24 1.32 28.17
C HIS A 142 -2.11 1.11 29.20
N ALA A 143 -1.23 0.13 28.97
CA ALA A 143 -0.09 -0.14 29.84
C ALA A 143 1.03 0.92 29.74
N ALA A 144 1.05 1.75 28.69
CA ALA A 144 2.02 2.83 28.50
C ALA A 144 1.71 4.05 29.40
N THR A 145 1.75 3.86 30.71
CA THR A 145 1.31 4.85 31.71
C THR A 145 2.26 6.04 31.85
N THR A 146 3.56 5.82 31.64
CA THR A 146 4.61 6.85 31.76
C THR A 146 5.32 7.10 30.43
N GLN A 147 5.98 8.24 30.31
CA GLN A 147 6.78 8.60 29.13
C GLN A 147 7.93 7.61 28.90
N THR A 148 8.63 7.21 29.96
CA THR A 148 9.74 6.24 29.90
C THR A 148 9.25 4.87 29.44
N LEU A 149 8.15 4.37 30.03
CA LEU A 149 7.61 3.07 29.63
C LEU A 149 7.10 3.09 28.19
N ALA A 150 6.45 4.18 27.76
CA ALA A 150 6.04 4.34 26.37
C ALA A 150 7.23 4.34 25.41
N TYR A 151 8.35 4.97 25.78
CA TYR A 151 9.59 4.95 24.99
C TYR A 151 10.18 3.54 24.89
N GLU A 152 10.29 2.81 26.01
CA GLU A 152 10.76 1.42 26.00
C GLU A 152 9.89 0.53 25.10
N MET A 153 8.58 0.66 25.21
CA MET A 153 7.62 -0.08 24.38
C MET A 153 7.72 0.32 22.90
N LEU A 154 7.95 1.60 22.61
CA LEU A 154 8.20 2.10 21.25
C LEU A 154 9.46 1.46 20.65
N VAL A 155 10.55 1.42 21.42
CA VAL A 155 11.81 0.78 21.02
C VAL A 155 11.57 -0.70 20.67
N ILE A 156 10.85 -1.45 21.52
CA ILE A 156 10.51 -2.86 21.26
C ILE A 156 9.62 -3.01 20.01
N ALA A 157 8.63 -2.13 19.83
CA ALA A 157 7.77 -2.15 18.65
C ALA A 157 8.56 -1.87 17.36
N LEU A 158 9.53 -0.96 17.42
CA LEU A 158 10.42 -0.66 16.30
C LEU A 158 11.42 -1.79 16.05
N TYR A 159 11.91 -2.48 17.08
CA TYR A 159 12.73 -3.67 16.94
C TYR A 159 12.02 -4.75 16.12
N PHE A 160 10.78 -5.10 16.48
CA PHE A 160 9.99 -6.05 15.68
C PHE A 160 9.62 -5.49 14.30
N THR A 161 9.45 -4.17 14.16
CA THR A 161 9.25 -3.55 12.85
C THR A 161 10.46 -3.78 11.95
N LEU A 162 11.68 -3.61 12.46
CA LEU A 162 12.93 -3.81 11.73
C LEU A 162 13.16 -5.27 11.28
N GLN A 163 12.52 -6.24 11.94
CA GLN A 163 12.56 -7.66 11.55
C GLN A 163 11.61 -8.00 10.39
N ARG A 164 10.66 -7.13 10.06
CA ARG A 164 9.76 -7.35 8.93
C ARG A 164 10.53 -7.24 7.62
N THR A 165 10.04 -7.93 6.60
CA THR A 165 10.54 -7.81 5.24
C THR A 165 10.41 -6.35 4.75
N ASN A 166 11.47 -5.86 4.10
CA ASN A 166 11.43 -4.57 3.42
C ASN A 166 10.24 -4.56 2.46
N ARG A 167 9.60 -3.40 2.27
CA ARG A 167 8.58 -3.25 1.21
C ARG A 167 9.11 -2.50 0.00
N VAL A 168 10.30 -1.94 0.12
CA VAL A 168 11.05 -1.32 -0.97
C VAL A 168 11.93 -2.39 -1.62
N ILE A 169 11.84 -2.49 -2.94
CA ILE A 169 12.71 -3.31 -3.78
C ILE A 169 14.02 -2.53 -3.98
N THR A 170 15.12 -3.09 -3.47
CA THR A 170 16.48 -2.61 -3.73
C THR A 170 17.27 -3.79 -4.30
N PRO A 171 17.57 -3.79 -5.61
CA PRO A 171 18.30 -4.89 -6.24
C PRO A 171 19.77 -4.92 -5.80
N ASN A 172 20.35 -6.13 -5.69
CA ASN A 172 21.75 -6.32 -5.31
C ASN A 172 22.73 -6.08 -6.46
N SER A 173 22.33 -6.45 -7.68
CA SER A 173 23.00 -6.14 -8.95
C SER A 173 21.97 -6.35 -10.06
N ILE A 174 22.06 -5.62 -11.16
CA ILE A 174 21.05 -5.72 -12.23
C ILE A 174 21.74 -5.93 -13.57
N ASN A 175 21.66 -7.15 -14.11
CA ASN A 175 21.63 -7.34 -15.56
C ASN A 175 20.17 -7.17 -15.99
N PHE A 176 19.83 -5.99 -16.52
CA PHE A 176 18.44 -5.62 -16.76
C PHE A 176 17.98 -6.14 -18.11
N ASP A 177 17.26 -7.26 -18.08
CA ASP A 177 16.49 -7.77 -19.21
C ASP A 177 15.01 -7.53 -18.92
N PHE A 178 14.43 -6.50 -19.54
CA PHE A 178 13.04 -6.12 -19.32
C PHE A 178 12.07 -7.27 -19.60
N HIS A 179 12.28 -8.01 -20.70
CA HIS A 179 11.42 -9.11 -21.08
C HIS A 179 11.45 -10.22 -20.02
N LYS A 180 12.65 -10.60 -19.58
CA LYS A 180 12.82 -11.61 -18.52
C LYS A 180 12.21 -11.15 -17.19
N ILE A 181 12.37 -9.87 -16.83
CA ILE A 181 11.79 -9.30 -15.61
C ILE A 181 10.27 -9.37 -15.66
N ILE A 182 9.64 -8.89 -16.74
CA ILE A 182 8.18 -8.94 -16.88
C ILE A 182 7.68 -10.37 -16.88
N TYR A 183 8.36 -11.28 -17.59
CA TYR A 183 8.01 -12.69 -17.59
C TYR A 183 8.00 -13.28 -16.18
N ASN A 184 9.07 -13.02 -15.40
CA ASN A 184 9.14 -13.46 -14.01
C ASN A 184 8.01 -12.85 -13.20
N ILE A 185 7.77 -11.53 -13.29
CA ILE A 185 6.69 -10.85 -12.55
C ILE A 185 5.34 -11.56 -12.76
N ILE A 186 4.94 -11.83 -14.01
CA ILE A 186 3.62 -12.40 -14.30
C ILE A 186 3.55 -13.93 -14.10
N SER A 187 4.69 -14.60 -13.93
CA SER A 187 4.76 -16.07 -13.82
C SER A 187 4.20 -16.64 -12.51
N HIS A 188 4.07 -15.82 -11.46
CA HIS A 188 3.46 -16.23 -10.20
C HIS A 188 2.07 -15.60 -9.99
N PRO A 189 1.06 -16.40 -9.56
CA PRO A 189 -0.26 -15.87 -9.27
C PRO A 189 -0.24 -15.08 -7.95
N CYS A 190 -0.44 -13.77 -8.04
CA CYS A 190 -0.59 -12.89 -6.88
C CYS A 190 -1.96 -12.17 -6.92
N ASP A 191 -3.04 -12.95 -7.07
CA ASP A 191 -4.43 -12.44 -7.16
C ASP A 191 -4.64 -11.34 -8.21
N GLY A 192 -3.85 -11.37 -9.30
CA GLY A 192 -3.86 -10.37 -10.36
C GLY A 192 -2.95 -9.14 -10.14
N GLU A 193 -2.39 -8.95 -8.94
CA GLU A 193 -1.50 -7.82 -8.63
C GLU A 193 -0.27 -7.80 -9.55
N THR A 194 0.31 -8.96 -9.87
CA THR A 194 1.49 -9.06 -10.75
C THR A 194 1.23 -8.57 -12.18
N CYS A 195 0.04 -8.81 -12.73
CA CYS A 195 -0.31 -8.31 -14.06
C CYS A 195 -0.57 -6.80 -14.05
N ALA A 196 -1.21 -6.27 -13.00
CA ALA A 196 -1.37 -4.82 -12.81
C ALA A 196 -0.01 -4.12 -12.66
N ILE A 197 0.92 -4.72 -11.90
CA ILE A 197 2.30 -4.23 -11.76
C ILE A 197 3.00 -4.15 -13.12
N ALA A 198 2.97 -5.24 -13.90
CA ALA A 198 3.61 -5.29 -15.21
C ALA A 198 3.05 -4.22 -16.16
N ALA A 199 1.72 -4.08 -16.24
CA ALA A 199 1.06 -3.08 -17.07
C ALA A 199 1.42 -1.65 -16.65
N ALA A 200 1.38 -1.34 -15.35
CA ALA A 200 1.65 -0.01 -14.83
C ALA A 200 3.12 0.41 -15.07
N ILE A 201 4.09 -0.46 -14.83
CA ILE A 201 5.51 -0.17 -15.10
C ILE A 201 5.73 0.13 -16.59
N SER A 202 5.13 -0.67 -17.47
CA SER A 202 5.18 -0.43 -18.92
C SER A 202 4.58 0.90 -19.34
N LEU A 203 3.49 1.32 -18.69
CA LEU A 203 2.87 2.62 -18.94
C LEU A 203 3.68 3.77 -18.36
N HIS A 204 4.34 3.60 -17.21
CA HIS A 204 5.26 4.60 -16.67
C HIS A 204 6.43 4.84 -17.63
N LEU A 205 7.03 3.77 -18.15
CA LEU A 205 8.09 3.83 -19.16
C LEU A 205 7.64 4.61 -20.40
N LEU A 206 6.45 4.28 -20.92
CA LEU A 206 5.88 4.95 -22.09
C LEU A 206 5.49 6.40 -21.78
N GLY A 207 4.97 6.66 -20.59
CA GLY A 207 4.40 7.93 -20.16
C GLY A 207 5.43 9.00 -19.81
N GLU A 208 6.67 8.62 -19.45
CA GLU A 208 7.70 9.53 -18.92
C GLU A 208 7.95 10.74 -19.83
N GLN A 209 8.05 10.53 -21.15
CA GLN A 209 8.27 11.61 -22.13
C GLN A 209 6.99 12.21 -22.69
N ARG A 210 5.82 11.65 -22.36
CA ARG A 210 4.53 12.03 -22.92
C ARG A 210 3.69 12.89 -21.97
N GLY A 211 4.25 13.23 -20.79
CA GLY A 211 3.53 13.97 -19.76
C GLY A 211 2.32 13.19 -19.25
N TRP A 212 2.42 11.86 -19.19
CA TRP A 212 1.34 11.02 -18.67
C TRP A 212 1.53 10.76 -17.18
N ILE A 213 0.42 10.79 -16.44
CA ILE A 213 0.40 10.37 -15.03
C ILE A 213 -0.35 9.04 -14.96
N ILE A 214 0.32 8.02 -14.47
CA ILE A 214 -0.22 6.66 -14.40
C ILE A 214 -0.64 6.44 -12.96
N LYS A 215 -1.89 6.00 -12.75
CA LYS A 215 -2.41 5.62 -11.43
C LYS A 215 -2.91 4.19 -11.49
N ALA A 216 -2.15 3.29 -10.87
CA ALA A 216 -2.58 1.92 -10.64
C ALA A 216 -3.34 1.85 -9.30
N HIS A 217 -4.46 1.13 -9.29
CA HIS A 217 -5.34 1.05 -8.13
C HIS A 217 -5.26 -0.32 -7.43
N PRO A 218 -5.64 -0.42 -6.14
CA PRO A 218 -5.60 -1.68 -5.43
C PRO A 218 -6.49 -2.77 -6.05
N VAL A 219 -5.87 -3.86 -6.47
CA VAL A 219 -6.58 -5.01 -7.07
C VAL A 219 -7.50 -5.67 -6.03
N ASN A 220 -8.73 -5.99 -6.41
CA ASN A 220 -9.74 -6.66 -5.57
C ASN A 220 -10.25 -5.87 -4.34
N GLN A 221 -10.03 -4.56 -4.24
CA GLN A 221 -10.74 -3.73 -3.25
C GLN A 221 -11.82 -2.92 -3.95
N ALA A 222 -13.06 -3.44 -3.95
CA ALA A 222 -14.19 -2.74 -4.54
C ALA A 222 -14.31 -1.28 -4.02
N GLY A 223 -14.11 -0.31 -4.92
CA GLY A 223 -14.63 1.05 -4.82
C GLY A 223 -14.23 1.82 -3.57
N SER A 224 -12.97 1.73 -3.12
CA SER A 224 -12.53 2.49 -1.95
C SER A 224 -12.29 3.99 -2.23
N SER A 225 -12.27 4.38 -3.51
CA SER A 225 -12.07 5.76 -3.97
C SER A 225 -13.08 6.14 -5.06
N SER A 226 -13.68 7.32 -4.96
CA SER A 226 -14.62 7.86 -5.96
C SER A 226 -13.97 8.28 -7.28
N LYS A 227 -12.64 8.06 -7.43
CA LYS A 227 -11.82 8.48 -8.58
C LYS A 227 -11.20 7.31 -9.36
N GLU A 228 -11.49 6.07 -8.97
CA GLU A 228 -10.98 4.86 -9.60
C GLU A 228 -11.94 4.40 -10.72
N ILE A 229 -11.50 4.46 -11.97
CA ILE A 229 -12.34 4.07 -13.11
C ILE A 229 -12.11 2.59 -13.45
N LEU A 230 -10.90 2.15 -13.75
CA LEU A 230 -10.55 0.72 -13.86
C LEU A 230 -9.31 0.41 -13.01
N ASP A 231 -8.66 -0.74 -13.21
CA ASP A 231 -7.46 -1.12 -12.46
C ASP A 231 -6.31 -0.13 -12.64
N ILE A 232 -6.17 0.47 -13.83
CA ILE A 232 -5.16 1.50 -14.11
C ILE A 232 -5.79 2.63 -14.91
N ASP A 233 -5.59 3.86 -14.47
CA ASP A 233 -6.03 5.07 -15.17
C ASP A 233 -4.83 5.91 -15.61
N VAL A 234 -4.84 6.36 -16.87
CA VAL A 234 -3.77 7.15 -17.49
C VAL A 234 -4.29 8.56 -17.77
N TYR A 235 -3.61 9.54 -17.18
CA TYR A 235 -3.97 10.95 -17.26
C TYR A 235 -3.02 11.69 -18.20
N HIS A 236 -3.54 12.69 -18.90
CA HIS A 236 -2.77 13.71 -19.59
C HIS A 236 -3.45 15.05 -19.30
N ASP A 237 -2.68 16.04 -18.84
CA ASP A 237 -3.21 17.34 -18.39
C ASP A 237 -4.39 17.22 -17.40
N ASP A 238 -4.22 16.34 -16.39
CA ASP A 238 -5.22 16.00 -15.36
C ASP A 238 -6.53 15.36 -15.84
N ILE A 239 -6.63 15.04 -17.14
CA ILE A 239 -7.78 14.34 -17.73
C ILE A 239 -7.42 12.88 -17.97
N VAL A 240 -8.24 11.96 -17.46
CA VAL A 240 -8.11 10.54 -17.81
C VAL A 240 -8.52 10.37 -19.26
N PHE A 241 -7.62 9.88 -20.10
CA PHE A 241 -7.90 9.64 -21.53
C PHE A 241 -7.88 8.15 -21.90
N LEU A 242 -7.34 7.30 -21.01
CA LEU A 242 -7.24 5.86 -21.16
C LEU A 242 -7.41 5.20 -19.79
N SER A 243 -8.27 4.19 -19.73
CA SER A 243 -8.40 3.30 -18.57
C SER A 243 -8.15 1.85 -18.99
N ILE A 244 -7.63 1.04 -18.08
CA ILE A 244 -7.21 -0.33 -18.38
C ILE A 244 -7.77 -1.26 -17.31
N GLU A 245 -8.44 -2.32 -17.76
CA GLU A 245 -8.85 -3.45 -16.94
C GLU A 245 -7.85 -4.58 -17.12
N VAL A 246 -7.41 -5.21 -16.04
CA VAL A 246 -6.47 -6.32 -16.06
C VAL A 246 -7.16 -7.58 -15.54
N LYS A 247 -7.15 -8.65 -16.33
CA LYS A 247 -7.67 -9.97 -15.91
C LYS A 247 -6.57 -11.01 -15.94
N ASP A 248 -6.39 -11.72 -14.83
CA ASP A 248 -5.50 -12.89 -14.72
C ASP A 248 -6.26 -14.13 -14.22
N LYS A 249 -7.50 -14.27 -14.68
CA LYS A 249 -8.41 -15.40 -14.39
C LYS A 249 -9.44 -15.51 -15.51
N PRO A 250 -10.21 -16.63 -15.59
CA PRO A 250 -11.28 -16.75 -16.56
C PRO A 250 -12.24 -15.56 -16.50
N PHE A 251 -12.63 -15.01 -17.64
CA PHE A 251 -13.53 -13.86 -17.76
C PHE A 251 -14.56 -14.09 -18.86
N ASN A 252 -15.69 -13.37 -18.77
CA ASN A 252 -16.80 -13.49 -19.72
C ASN A 252 -17.23 -12.12 -20.27
N TYR A 253 -18.29 -12.10 -21.09
CA TYR A 253 -18.86 -10.86 -21.64
C TYR A 253 -19.27 -9.83 -20.61
N GLN A 254 -19.81 -10.26 -19.47
CA GLN A 254 -20.27 -9.36 -18.42
C GLN A 254 -19.10 -8.62 -17.77
N ASP A 255 -17.95 -9.27 -17.59
CA ASP A 255 -16.73 -8.62 -17.07
C ASP A 255 -16.28 -7.47 -18.00
N VAL A 256 -16.20 -7.74 -19.30
CA VAL A 256 -15.82 -6.75 -20.33
C VAL A 256 -16.84 -5.61 -20.38
N ASN A 257 -18.13 -5.97 -20.45
CA ASN A 257 -19.20 -4.99 -20.53
C ASN A 257 -19.29 -4.12 -19.26
N HIS A 258 -18.95 -4.67 -18.09
CA HIS A 258 -18.85 -3.90 -16.84
C HIS A 258 -17.73 -2.86 -16.92
N ALA A 259 -16.53 -3.26 -17.34
CA ALA A 259 -15.39 -2.34 -17.52
C ALA A 259 -15.72 -1.21 -18.52
N VAL A 260 -16.27 -1.57 -19.68
CA VAL A 260 -16.69 -0.59 -20.71
C VAL A 260 -17.76 0.36 -20.18
N SER A 261 -18.77 -0.15 -19.47
CA SER A 261 -19.85 0.69 -18.94
C SER A 261 -19.35 1.64 -17.85
N LYS A 262 -18.43 1.18 -17.00
CA LYS A 262 -17.79 2.01 -15.96
C LYS A 262 -16.94 3.13 -16.58
N ALA A 263 -16.17 2.81 -17.62
CA ALA A 263 -15.40 3.79 -18.40
C ALA A 263 -16.30 4.82 -19.10
N SER A 264 -17.33 4.35 -19.82
CA SER A 264 -18.31 5.21 -20.51
C SER A 264 -19.04 6.15 -19.54
N ALA A 265 -19.51 5.64 -18.40
CA ALA A 265 -20.15 6.45 -17.36
C ALA A 265 -19.22 7.51 -16.74
N SER A 266 -17.90 7.30 -16.85
CA SER A 266 -16.87 8.23 -16.38
C SER A 266 -16.34 9.15 -17.49
N GLY A 267 -16.95 9.12 -18.68
CA GLY A 267 -16.57 9.96 -19.82
C GLY A 267 -15.31 9.50 -20.56
N ILE A 268 -14.85 8.27 -20.33
CA ILE A 268 -13.62 7.73 -20.93
C ILE A 268 -13.96 7.00 -22.22
N SER A 269 -13.29 7.39 -23.31
CA SER A 269 -13.55 6.86 -24.65
C SER A 269 -12.56 5.78 -25.11
N LYS A 270 -11.56 5.42 -24.29
CA LYS A 270 -10.55 4.41 -24.63
C LYS A 270 -10.34 3.45 -23.49
N VAL A 271 -10.50 2.15 -23.77
CA VAL A 271 -10.31 1.07 -22.81
C VAL A 271 -9.40 0.00 -23.41
N ILE A 272 -8.39 -0.42 -22.64
CA ILE A 272 -7.62 -1.63 -22.94
C ILE A 272 -8.03 -2.71 -21.94
N PHE A 273 -8.40 -3.88 -22.45
CA PHE A 273 -8.66 -5.06 -21.63
C PHE A 273 -7.45 -5.99 -21.74
N LEU A 274 -6.63 -6.03 -20.68
CA LEU A 274 -5.38 -6.79 -20.65
C LEU A 274 -5.58 -8.20 -20.11
N LYS A 275 -5.11 -9.18 -20.89
CA LYS A 275 -5.18 -10.61 -20.58
C LYS A 275 -3.85 -11.06 -19.98
N GLY A 276 -3.87 -11.42 -18.71
CA GLY A 276 -2.77 -12.06 -17.99
C GLY A 276 -2.58 -13.53 -18.38
N PRO A 277 -1.49 -14.19 -17.96
CA PRO A 277 -1.17 -15.57 -18.36
C PRO A 277 -2.23 -16.61 -18.00
N ARG A 278 -3.07 -16.32 -17.00
CA ARG A 278 -4.12 -17.22 -16.51
C ARG A 278 -5.51 -16.79 -16.97
N ALA A 279 -5.60 -15.74 -17.80
CA ALA A 279 -6.86 -15.33 -18.39
C ALA A 279 -7.29 -16.34 -19.45
N THR A 280 -8.48 -16.90 -19.28
CA THR A 280 -9.13 -17.71 -20.30
C THR A 280 -10.46 -17.09 -20.66
N ASN A 281 -10.71 -17.04 -21.96
CA ASN A 281 -11.95 -16.53 -22.50
C ASN A 281 -13.07 -17.57 -22.29
N LEU A 282 -14.11 -17.23 -21.55
CA LEU A 282 -15.31 -18.06 -21.35
C LEU A 282 -16.39 -17.64 -22.35
N ASP A 283 -16.25 -18.12 -23.60
CA ASP A 283 -17.22 -17.95 -24.69
C ASP A 283 -17.55 -16.49 -25.05
N ILE A 284 -16.59 -15.57 -24.90
CA ILE A 284 -16.69 -14.22 -25.47
C ILE A 284 -16.23 -14.23 -26.94
N ASP A 285 -17.00 -13.57 -27.79
CA ASP A 285 -16.49 -13.06 -29.06
C ASP A 285 -15.96 -11.64 -28.82
N GLU A 286 -14.63 -11.48 -28.84
CA GLU A 286 -13.98 -10.18 -28.62
C GLU A 286 -14.41 -9.14 -29.67
N SER A 287 -14.74 -9.55 -30.89
CA SER A 287 -15.20 -8.65 -31.96
C SER A 287 -16.57 -8.08 -31.64
N ILE A 288 -17.50 -8.92 -31.19
CA ILE A 288 -18.83 -8.49 -30.74
C ILE A 288 -18.70 -7.56 -29.52
N ALA A 289 -17.78 -7.85 -28.60
CA ALA A 289 -17.54 -6.97 -27.45
C ALA A 289 -16.99 -5.59 -27.87
N ILE A 290 -16.11 -5.54 -28.86
CA ILE A 290 -15.59 -4.28 -29.43
C ILE A 290 -16.70 -3.49 -30.11
N GLU A 291 -17.52 -4.13 -30.94
CA GLU A 291 -18.67 -3.48 -31.59
C GLU A 291 -19.65 -2.90 -30.57
N ASN A 292 -20.01 -3.69 -29.55
CA ASN A 292 -20.89 -3.24 -28.48
C ASN A 292 -20.28 -2.09 -27.67
N ALA A 293 -18.97 -2.08 -27.43
CA ALA A 293 -18.29 -0.97 -26.77
C ALA A 293 -18.34 0.32 -27.60
N ALA A 294 -18.18 0.21 -28.92
CA ALA A 294 -18.26 1.35 -29.83
C ALA A 294 -19.65 2.01 -29.79
N THR A 295 -20.73 1.23 -29.66
CA THR A 295 -22.10 1.80 -29.48
C THR A 295 -22.24 2.65 -28.21
N LYS A 296 -21.35 2.48 -27.23
CA LYS A 296 -21.28 3.25 -25.98
C LYS A 296 -20.26 4.39 -26.03
N GLY A 297 -19.71 4.69 -27.21
CA GLY A 297 -18.67 5.71 -27.39
C GLY A 297 -17.29 5.30 -26.87
N VAL A 298 -17.04 4.00 -26.65
CA VAL A 298 -15.79 3.48 -26.11
C VAL A 298 -15.04 2.66 -27.16
N SER A 299 -13.82 3.07 -27.47
CA SER A 299 -12.86 2.27 -28.23
C SER A 299 -12.25 1.21 -27.30
N LEU A 300 -12.70 -0.02 -27.42
CA LEU A 300 -12.18 -1.18 -26.69
C LEU A 300 -11.10 -1.89 -27.52
N SER A 301 -10.02 -2.31 -26.86
CA SER A 301 -9.03 -3.23 -27.46
C SER A 301 -8.61 -4.30 -26.46
N PHE A 302 -8.35 -5.51 -26.95
CA PHE A 302 -7.79 -6.60 -26.17
C PHE A 302 -6.29 -6.76 -26.47
N SER A 303 -5.49 -7.06 -25.45
CA SER A 303 -4.08 -7.42 -25.64
C SER A 303 -3.64 -8.38 -24.53
N ASP A 304 -2.76 -9.32 -24.87
CA ASP A 304 -2.05 -10.10 -23.87
C ASP A 304 -1.02 -9.22 -23.17
N ILE A 305 -0.81 -9.47 -21.87
CA ILE A 305 0.04 -8.63 -21.02
C ILE A 305 1.48 -8.58 -21.53
N MET A 306 2.02 -9.69 -22.05
CA MET A 306 3.40 -9.73 -22.55
C MET A 306 3.57 -8.91 -23.84
N THR A 307 2.61 -9.02 -24.76
CA THR A 307 2.60 -8.24 -26.00
C THR A 307 2.49 -6.75 -25.68
N PHE A 308 1.61 -6.39 -24.75
CA PHE A 308 1.42 -5.01 -24.32
C PHE A 308 2.70 -4.42 -23.70
N THR A 309 3.31 -5.14 -22.75
CA THR A 309 4.46 -4.63 -22.00
C THR A 309 5.69 -4.47 -22.87
N THR A 310 5.96 -5.45 -23.74
CA THR A 310 7.08 -5.40 -24.70
C THR A 310 6.90 -4.31 -25.75
N THR A 311 5.68 -4.09 -26.22
CA THR A 311 5.36 -2.98 -27.14
C THR A 311 5.58 -1.63 -26.47
N CYS A 312 5.12 -1.45 -25.23
CA CYS A 312 5.36 -0.22 -24.48
C CYS A 312 6.85 0.04 -24.31
N TYR A 313 7.62 -0.99 -23.92
CA TYR A 313 9.07 -0.88 -23.75
C TYR A 313 9.79 -0.51 -25.05
N ALA A 314 9.44 -1.14 -26.17
CA ALA A 314 10.02 -0.83 -27.48
C ALA A 314 9.74 0.61 -27.94
N LEU A 315 8.64 1.21 -27.49
CA LEU A 315 8.23 2.60 -27.79
C LEU A 315 8.65 3.61 -26.70
N SER A 316 9.36 3.15 -25.68
CA SER A 316 9.83 3.96 -24.55
C SER A 316 11.26 4.43 -24.78
N PRO A 317 11.65 5.56 -24.18
CA PRO A 317 13.06 5.94 -24.16
C PRO A 317 13.89 4.93 -23.34
N LEU A 318 15.19 4.91 -23.60
CA LEU A 318 16.13 4.21 -22.74
C LEU A 318 16.17 4.91 -21.37
N LEU A 319 15.79 4.19 -20.31
CA LEU A 319 15.84 4.67 -18.93
C LEU A 319 16.90 3.91 -18.13
N SER A 320 17.40 4.53 -17.05
CA SER A 320 18.27 3.84 -16.10
C SER A 320 17.49 2.75 -15.36
N ASN A 321 18.19 1.70 -14.95
CA ASN A 321 17.59 0.63 -14.15
C ASN A 321 16.98 1.18 -12.85
N ASP A 322 17.64 2.13 -12.20
CA ASP A 322 17.14 2.80 -10.98
C ASP A 322 15.76 3.42 -11.20
N ARG A 323 15.54 4.05 -12.37
CA ARG A 323 14.25 4.67 -12.70
C ARG A 323 13.15 3.62 -12.84
N ILE A 324 13.48 2.44 -13.37
CA ILE A 324 12.51 1.34 -13.50
C ILE A 324 12.20 0.73 -12.13
N ILE A 325 13.21 0.61 -11.25
CA ILE A 325 13.02 0.19 -9.86
C ILE A 325 12.14 1.20 -9.10
N ASP A 326 12.30 2.50 -9.33
CA ASP A 326 11.41 3.52 -8.78
C ASP A 326 9.96 3.30 -9.24
N PHE A 327 9.73 3.03 -10.53
CA PHE A 327 8.39 2.71 -11.03
C PHE A 327 7.80 1.45 -10.39
N ILE A 328 8.60 0.40 -10.20
CA ILE A 328 8.18 -0.82 -9.48
C ILE A 328 7.75 -0.47 -8.05
N ASN A 329 8.59 0.26 -7.31
CA ASN A 329 8.34 0.63 -5.92
C ASN A 329 7.10 1.54 -5.78
N ASN A 330 6.95 2.52 -6.66
CA ASN A 330 5.77 3.39 -6.68
C ASN A 330 4.50 2.60 -6.98
N THR A 331 4.56 1.69 -7.97
CA THR A 331 3.41 0.85 -8.34
C THR A 331 2.99 -0.07 -7.19
N LEU A 332 3.94 -0.75 -6.53
CA LEU A 332 3.67 -1.61 -5.36
C LEU A 332 2.96 -0.85 -4.24
N LYS A 333 3.36 0.42 -4.05
CA LYS A 333 2.77 1.32 -3.07
C LYS A 333 1.35 1.74 -3.47
N ASP A 334 1.15 2.14 -4.71
CA ASP A 334 -0.13 2.65 -5.22
C ASP A 334 -1.22 1.57 -5.19
N ILE A 335 -0.89 0.35 -5.62
CA ILE A 335 -1.82 -0.79 -5.56
C ILE A 335 -1.97 -1.37 -4.15
N ARG A 336 -1.18 -0.88 -3.17
CA ARG A 336 -1.13 -1.42 -1.80
C ARG A 336 -0.88 -2.93 -1.79
N ALA A 337 0.12 -3.36 -2.54
CA ALA A 337 0.42 -4.76 -2.80
C ALA A 337 0.50 -5.58 -1.50
N LYS A 338 0.04 -6.84 -1.55
CA LYS A 338 0.13 -7.74 -0.39
C LYS A 338 1.58 -8.08 -0.04
N ASP A 339 1.82 -8.46 1.21
CA ASP A 339 3.14 -8.89 1.70
C ASP A 339 3.70 -10.02 0.81
N SER A 340 2.87 -11.00 0.45
CA SER A 340 3.24 -12.10 -0.45
C SER A 340 3.66 -11.65 -1.85
N THR A 341 3.00 -10.63 -2.40
CA THR A 341 3.33 -10.07 -3.72
C THR A 341 4.68 -9.36 -3.67
N ILE A 342 4.90 -8.56 -2.63
CA ILE A 342 6.17 -7.85 -2.43
C ILE A 342 7.32 -8.84 -2.25
N GLU A 343 7.15 -9.87 -1.42
CA GLU A 343 8.15 -10.92 -1.22
C GLU A 343 8.49 -11.63 -2.53
N TYR A 344 7.48 -11.92 -3.35
CA TYR A 344 7.69 -12.51 -4.66
C TYR A 344 8.47 -11.58 -5.59
N ILE A 345 8.07 -10.31 -5.72
CA ILE A 345 8.77 -9.33 -6.56
C ILE A 345 10.22 -9.15 -6.09
N GLN A 346 10.45 -9.07 -4.77
CA GLN A 346 11.81 -9.00 -4.22
C GLN A 346 12.67 -10.19 -4.61
N SER A 347 12.11 -11.40 -4.63
CA SER A 347 12.85 -12.61 -5.00
C SER A 347 13.41 -12.56 -6.43
N ILE A 348 12.75 -11.81 -7.33
CA ILE A 348 13.19 -11.63 -8.72
C ILE A 348 14.49 -10.81 -8.80
N PHE A 349 14.73 -9.91 -7.83
CA PHE A 349 15.86 -8.97 -7.82
C PHE A 349 16.99 -9.31 -6.84
N LYS A 350 16.87 -10.45 -6.14
CA LYS A 350 17.85 -10.90 -5.13
C LYS A 350 18.99 -11.77 -5.68
N ASN A 351 18.91 -12.20 -6.95
CA ASN A 351 19.87 -13.12 -7.58
C ASN A 351 20.83 -12.43 -8.53
#